data_AF-S8FKT4-F1
#
_entry.id   AF-S8FKT4-F1
#
_cell.length_a   1.000
_cell.length_b   1.000
_cell.length_c   1.000
_cell.angle_alpha   90.00
_cell.angle_beta   90.00
_cell.angle_gamma   90.00
#
_symmetry.space_group_name_H-M   'P 1'
#
loop_
_entity.id
_entity.type
_entity.pdbx_description
1 polymer ?
#
loop_
_entity_poly.entity_id
_entity_poly.type
_entity_poly.pdbx_seq_one_letter_code
_entity_poly.pdbx_strand_id
1 'polypeptide(L)'
;SQGTTNLLNAARKCNRERSGTGVVGNEGMGVTAPATYSETLHRVIIAVRCAVYKRPFNMVADPPYIHELQLLLPNIRVPAPITVQRDVERLYEGTASLVTAYFKVRQFP
;
A
#
# COMPACT_ATOMS: atom_id res chain seq x y z
N SER A 1 36.03 -14.30 -23.82
CA SER A 1 35.63 -13.76 -22.50
C SER A 1 34.15 -14.00 -22.30
N GLN A 2 33.77 -15.00 -21.49
CA GLN A 2 32.39 -15.41 -21.19
C GLN A 2 31.95 -14.79 -19.85
N GLY A 3 31.98 -13.47 -19.74
CA GLY A 3 31.79 -12.76 -18.46
C GLY A 3 30.33 -12.63 -17.99
N THR A 4 29.35 -12.87 -18.86
CA THR A 4 27.92 -12.62 -18.57
C THR A 4 27.11 -13.88 -18.28
N THR A 5 27.71 -15.06 -18.46
CA THR A 5 27.01 -16.35 -18.38
C THR A 5 26.54 -16.66 -16.96
N ASN A 6 27.32 -16.29 -15.93
CA ASN A 6 26.91 -16.45 -14.54
C ASN A 6 25.74 -15.54 -14.15
N LEU A 7 25.72 -14.30 -14.64
CA LEU A 7 24.62 -13.36 -14.38
C LEU A 7 23.32 -13.83 -15.07
N LEU A 8 23.42 -14.29 -16.31
CA LEU A 8 22.29 -14.86 -17.05
C LEU A 8 21.74 -16.13 -16.37
N ASN A 9 22.63 -17.00 -15.88
CA ASN A 9 22.23 -18.22 -15.17
C ASN A 9 21.58 -17.90 -13.82
N ALA A 10 22.08 -16.92 -13.08
CA ALA A 10 21.48 -16.46 -11.83
C ALA A 10 20.06 -15.90 -12.06
N ALA A 11 19.89 -15.02 -13.05
CA ALA A 11 18.59 -14.46 -13.39
C ALA A 11 17.57 -15.54 -13.81
N ARG A 12 18.00 -16.51 -14.63
CA ARG A 12 17.17 -17.64 -15.05
C ARG A 12 16.78 -18.55 -13.88
N LYS A 13 17.66 -18.72 -12.89
CA LYS A 13 17.37 -19.49 -11.67
C LYS A 13 16.32 -18.79 -10.81
N CYS A 14 16.49 -17.50 -10.53
CA CYS A 14 15.51 -16.72 -9.75
C CYS A 14 14.12 -16.70 -10.38
N ASN A 15 14.02 -16.54 -11.71
CA ASN A 15 12.72 -16.57 -12.40
C ASN A 15 12.00 -17.93 -12.27
N ARG A 16 12.77 -19.03 -12.22
CA ARG A 16 12.23 -20.39 -12.07
C ARG A 16 11.66 -20.61 -10.68
N GLU A 17 12.38 -20.18 -9.66
CA GLU A 17 11.95 -20.29 -8.25
C GLU A 17 10.67 -19.47 -7.99
N ARG A 18 10.56 -18.29 -8.62
CA ARG A 18 9.38 -17.42 -8.52
C ARG A 18 8.14 -17.97 -9.21
N SER A 19 8.30 -18.84 -10.21
CA SER A 19 7.18 -19.39 -10.99
C SER A 19 6.60 -20.69 -10.39
N GLY A 20 7.27 -21.30 -9.41
CA GLY A 20 6.90 -22.61 -8.84
C GLY A 20 6.17 -22.58 -7.49
N THR A 21 5.94 -21.41 -6.89
CA THR A 21 5.26 -21.29 -5.60
C THR A 21 3.88 -20.66 -5.77
N GLY A 22 2.86 -21.53 -5.85
CA GLY A 22 1.48 -21.15 -5.56
C GLY A 22 1.41 -20.62 -4.11
N VAL A 23 0.93 -19.40 -3.96
CA VAL A 23 0.89 -18.68 -2.69
C VAL A 23 -0.13 -19.34 -1.76
N VAL A 24 0.35 -20.10 -0.77
CA VAL A 24 -0.42 -20.39 0.45
C VAL A 24 -0.40 -19.11 1.29
N GLY A 25 -1.55 -18.44 1.36
CA GLY A 25 -1.70 -17.19 2.10
C GLY A 25 -1.60 -17.41 3.60
N ASN A 26 -0.47 -17.00 4.19
CA ASN A 26 -0.42 -16.64 5.61
C ASN A 26 -1.07 -15.26 5.78
N GLU A 27 -2.03 -15.18 6.69
CA GLU A 27 -2.64 -13.94 7.17
C GLU A 27 -1.57 -13.11 7.90
N GLY A 28 -0.87 -12.26 7.15
CA GLY A 28 0.23 -11.46 7.67
C GLY A 28 0.87 -10.64 6.56
N MET A 29 0.12 -9.65 6.06
CA MET A 29 0.54 -8.64 5.08
C MET A 29 1.53 -9.16 4.01
N GLY A 30 1.19 -10.32 3.42
CA GLY A 30 1.94 -10.91 2.33
C GLY A 30 1.65 -10.15 1.05
N VAL A 31 2.71 -9.66 0.40
CA VAL A 31 2.65 -9.20 -0.98
C VAL A 31 2.30 -10.42 -1.85
N THR A 32 0.99 -10.59 -2.05
CA THR A 32 0.40 -11.47 -3.06
C THR A 32 0.84 -10.99 -4.44
N ALA A 33 0.77 -11.88 -5.45
CA ALA A 33 1.02 -11.60 -6.88
C ALA A 33 0.69 -10.15 -7.26
N PRO A 34 1.45 -9.46 -8.13
CA PRO A 34 1.33 -8.01 -8.34
C PRO A 34 -0.14 -7.67 -8.48
N ALA A 35 -0.70 -7.09 -7.40
CA ALA A 35 -2.15 -6.95 -7.31
C ALA A 35 -2.55 -6.11 -8.50
N THR A 36 -3.40 -6.66 -9.36
CA THR A 36 -3.99 -5.89 -10.46
C THR A 36 -4.49 -4.59 -9.85
N TYR A 37 -4.10 -3.45 -10.44
CA TYR A 37 -4.40 -2.15 -9.86
C TYR A 37 -5.89 -2.07 -9.51
N SER A 38 -6.15 -1.73 -8.24
CA SER A 38 -7.48 -1.51 -7.71
C SER A 38 -7.55 -0.10 -7.16
N GLU A 39 -8.47 0.70 -7.69
CA GLU A 39 -8.68 2.09 -7.27
C GLU A 39 -9.07 2.18 -5.79
N THR A 40 -9.88 1.23 -5.31
CA THR A 40 -10.30 1.18 -3.90
C THR A 40 -9.11 0.88 -2.99
N LEU A 41 -8.27 -0.08 -3.34
CA LEU A 41 -7.07 -0.41 -2.57
C LEU A 41 -6.08 0.76 -2.57
N HIS A 42 -5.89 1.39 -3.73
CA HIS A 42 -5.04 2.57 -3.86
C HIS A 42 -5.48 3.71 -2.93
N ARG A 43 -6.79 4.00 -2.89
CA ARG A 43 -7.37 5.00 -1.96
C ARG A 43 -7.15 4.64 -0.49
N VAL A 44 -7.35 3.38 -0.11
CA VAL A 44 -7.11 2.91 1.25
C VAL A 44 -5.64 3.11 1.65
N ILE A 45 -4.70 2.77 0.78
CA ILE A 45 -3.26 2.98 1.04
C ILE A 45 -2.94 4.46 1.24
N ILE A 46 -3.51 5.36 0.43
CA ILE A 46 -3.33 6.81 0.61
C ILE A 46 -3.92 7.27 1.94
N ALA A 47 -5.14 6.86 2.28
CA ALA A 47 -5.80 7.25 3.52
C ALA A 47 -5.01 6.79 4.75
N VAL A 48 -4.54 5.53 4.77
CA VAL A 48 -3.66 5.01 5.82
C VAL A 48 -2.37 5.82 5.90
N ARG A 49 -1.76 6.14 4.75
CA ARG A 49 -0.54 6.97 4.71
C ARG A 49 -0.78 8.35 5.34
N CYS A 50 -1.92 8.98 5.07
CA CYS A 50 -2.28 10.26 5.68
C CYS A 50 -2.48 10.14 7.19
N ALA A 51 -3.22 9.11 7.64
CA ALA A 51 -3.53 8.90 9.06
C ALA A 51 -2.27 8.58 9.91
N VAL A 52 -1.40 7.70 9.40
CA VAL A 52 -0.20 7.21 10.09
C VAL A 52 0.92 8.26 10.07
N TYR A 53 1.24 8.81 8.91
CA TYR A 53 2.38 9.71 8.75
C TYR A 53 2.01 11.20 8.84
N LYS A 54 0.79 11.52 9.27
CA LYS A 54 0.29 12.89 9.44
C LYS A 54 0.47 13.74 8.17
N ARG A 55 0.27 13.13 7.00
CA ARG A 55 0.38 13.85 5.72
C ARG A 55 -0.90 14.62 5.42
N PRO A 56 -0.81 15.83 4.84
CA PRO A 56 -1.97 16.60 4.45
C PRO A 56 -2.68 15.91 3.27
N PHE A 57 -4.01 15.96 3.22
CA PHE A 57 -4.78 15.34 2.13
C PHE A 57 -4.46 15.92 0.76
N ASN A 58 -4.05 17.19 0.71
CA ASN A 58 -3.64 17.86 -0.53
C ASN A 58 -2.38 17.24 -1.17
N MET A 59 -1.66 16.34 -0.50
CA MET A 59 -0.51 15.66 -1.09
C MET A 59 -0.84 14.93 -2.41
N VAL A 60 -2.10 14.52 -2.59
CA VAL A 60 -2.56 13.84 -3.82
C VAL A 60 -2.69 14.79 -5.01
N ALA A 61 -2.73 16.10 -4.78
CA ALA A 61 -2.75 17.12 -5.82
C ALA A 61 -1.35 17.64 -6.16
N ASP A 62 -0.31 17.23 -5.42
CA ASP A 62 1.06 17.69 -5.66
C ASP A 62 1.59 17.13 -7.00
N PRO A 63 2.06 17.98 -7.92
CA PRO A 63 2.57 17.51 -9.21
C PRO A 63 3.68 16.45 -9.13
N PRO A 64 4.66 16.54 -8.21
CA PRO A 64 5.68 15.50 -8.05
C PRO A 64 5.10 14.14 -7.65
N TYR A 65 4.08 14.12 -6.80
CA TYR A 65 3.41 12.89 -6.38
C TYR A 65 2.64 12.25 -7.54
N ILE A 66 1.91 13.05 -8.30
CA ILE A 66 1.20 12.58 -9.50
C ILE A 66 2.20 12.02 -10.53
N HIS A 67 3.33 12.70 -10.72
CA HIS A 67 4.37 12.24 -11.63
C HIS A 67 4.98 10.91 -11.18
N GLU A 68 5.30 10.75 -9.90
CA GLU A 68 5.76 9.47 -9.32
C GLU A 68 4.77 8.34 -9.64
N LEU A 69 3.47 8.57 -9.43
CA LEU A 69 2.45 7.56 -9.70
C LEU A 69 2.32 7.23 -11.19
N GLN A 70 2.43 8.23 -12.07
CA GLN A 70 2.38 8.03 -13.52
C GLN A 70 3.57 7.25 -14.06
N LEU A 71 4.75 7.40 -13.45
CA LEU A 71 5.94 6.60 -13.78
C LEU A 71 5.74 5.12 -13.45
N LEU A 72 5.01 4.82 -12.38
CA LEU A 72 4.75 3.44 -11.94
C LEU A 72 3.57 2.81 -12.70
N LEU A 73 2.52 3.58 -12.96
CA LEU A 73 1.32 3.11 -13.64
C LEU A 73 0.76 4.21 -14.56
N PRO A 74 0.98 4.10 -15.89
CA PRO A 74 0.38 5.03 -16.84
C PRO A 74 -1.15 4.87 -16.79
N ASN A 75 -1.86 6.00 -16.70
CA ASN A 75 -3.33 6.10 -16.56
C ASN A 75 -3.90 5.86 -15.15
N ILE A 76 -3.10 6.00 -14.11
CA ILE A 76 -3.62 5.96 -12.73
C ILE A 76 -4.60 7.11 -12.45
N ARG A 77 -5.71 6.79 -11.76
CA ARG A 77 -6.67 7.78 -11.28
C ARG A 77 -6.34 8.15 -9.85
N VAL A 78 -5.88 9.39 -9.66
CA VAL A 78 -5.56 9.92 -8.34
C VAL A 78 -6.85 10.48 -7.71
N PRO A 79 -7.18 10.12 -6.46
CA PRO A 79 -8.37 10.63 -5.80
C PRO A 79 -8.23 12.14 -5.51
N ALA A 80 -9.37 12.83 -5.42
CA ALA A 80 -9.39 14.21 -4.94
C ALA A 80 -9.04 14.30 -3.44
N PRO A 81 -8.44 15.40 -2.95
CA PRO A 81 -8.10 15.57 -1.53
C PRO A 81 -9.30 15.35 -0.59
N ILE A 82 -10.49 15.84 -0.97
CA ILE A 82 -11.73 15.65 -0.19
C ILE A 82 -12.15 14.18 -0.08
N THR A 83 -11.83 13.37 -1.09
CA THR A 83 -12.09 11.93 -1.06
C THR A 83 -11.19 11.24 -0.04
N VAL A 84 -9.91 11.62 -0.01
CA VAL A 84 -8.94 11.11 0.97
C VAL A 84 -9.34 11.50 2.39
N GLN A 85 -9.78 12.74 2.61
CA GLN A 85 -10.29 13.18 3.92
C GLN A 85 -11.41 12.26 4.40
N ARG A 86 -12.44 12.02 3.57
CA ARG A 86 -13.57 11.15 3.92
C ARG A 86 -13.13 9.71 4.19
N ASP A 87 -12.16 9.21 3.43
CA ASP A 87 -11.62 7.86 3.63
C ASP A 87 -10.90 7.77 4.99
N VAL A 88 -10.18 8.82 5.40
CA VAL A 88 -9.53 8.88 6.71
C VAL A 88 -10.56 9.00 7.85
N GLU A 89 -11.61 9.80 7.69
CA GLU A 89 -12.71 9.89 8.65
C GLU A 89 -13.33 8.51 8.91
N ARG A 90 -13.63 7.76 7.84
CA ARG A 90 -14.16 6.38 7.95
C ARG A 90 -13.19 5.42 8.65
N LEU A 91 -11.89 5.54 8.41
CA LEU A 91 -10.88 4.76 9.12
C LEU A 91 -10.91 5.06 10.63
N TYR A 92 -11.06 6.33 11.01
CA TYR A 92 -11.17 6.72 12.41
C TYR A 92 -12.49 6.25 13.05
N GLU A 93 -13.61 6.36 12.35
CA GLU A 93 -14.90 5.83 12.82
C GLU A 93 -14.82 4.33 13.11
N GLY A 94 -14.24 3.55 12.19
CA GLY A 94 -14.06 2.11 12.37
C GLY A 94 -13.12 1.73 13.52
N THR A 95 -12.14 2.58 13.83
CA THR A 95 -11.15 2.34 14.90
C THR A 95 -11.53 2.95 16.25
N ALA A 96 -12.51 3.87 16.29
CA ALA A 96 -12.93 4.57 17.50
C ALA A 96 -13.40 3.61 18.61
N SER A 97 -14.10 2.53 18.25
CA SER A 97 -14.55 1.50 19.20
C SER A 97 -13.37 0.82 19.90
N LEU A 98 -12.33 0.46 19.15
CA LEU A 98 -11.12 -0.18 19.65
C LEU A 98 -10.33 0.75 20.57
N VAL A 99 -10.16 2.03 20.18
CA VAL A 99 -9.48 3.04 20.99
C VAL A 99 -10.26 3.30 22.28
N THR A 100 -11.59 3.42 22.20
CA THR A 100 -12.46 3.60 23.37
C THR A 100 -12.35 2.43 24.34
N ALA A 101 -12.35 1.19 23.83
CA ALA A 101 -12.17 0.00 24.65
C ALA A 101 -10.81 -0.01 25.38
N TYR A 102 -9.73 0.36 24.69
CA TYR A 102 -8.40 0.47 25.30
C TYR A 102 -8.36 1.42 26.50
N PHE A 103 -8.99 2.60 26.38
CA PHE A 103 -9.02 3.58 27.46
C PHE A 103 -9.98 3.21 28.61
N LYS A 104 -11.06 2.46 28.36
CA LYS A 104 -11.98 2.00 29.41
C LYS A 104 -11.35 0.97 30.37
N VAL A 105 -10.41 0.14 29.90
CA VAL A 105 -9.77 -0.92 30.71
C VAL A 105 -8.70 -0.35 31.65
N ARG A 106 -8.18 0.86 31.39
CA ARG A 106 -7.25 1.60 32.28
C ARG A 106 -7.97 2.68 33.06
N GLN A 107 -8.91 2.31 33.93
CA GLN A 107 -9.27 3.20 35.04
C GLN A 107 -8.15 3.09 36.09
N PHE A 108 -7.27 4.10 36.17
CA PHE A 108 -6.31 4.23 37.27
C PHE A 108 -7.08 4.57 38.56
N PRO A 109 -6.69 4.00 39.72
CA PRO A 109 -7.25 4.40 41.02
C PRO A 109 -6.90 5.86 41.37
#